data_AF-A0A5C7HBI2-F1
#
_entry.id   AF-A0A5C7HBI2-F1
#
_cell.length_a   1.000
_cell.length_b   1.000
_cell.length_c   1.000
_cell.angle_alpha   90.00
_cell.angle_beta   90.00
_cell.angle_gamma   90.00
#
_symmetry.space_group_name_H-M   'P 1'
#
loop_
_entity.id
_entity.type
_entity.pdbx_description
1 polymer ?
#
loop_
_entity_poly.entity_id
_entity_poly.type
_entity_poly.pdbx_seq_one_letter_code
_entity_poly.pdbx_strand_id
1 'polypeptide(L)'
;MNATATLTLWHLNFPANHECSCSFLCKPNLALNLFSSNTRTNQCLQKRSSLPLGVSSSETAHLVVEDDLNAFLQILPCDLRDRLLNDSKRGQLLEVILDLGRLPEARYQGEFGGKYLRSTEVSIEELEYAQNAVGEFGGDNRAGIEGTLHRISAIRSRKGSIVGLTCRVGRAVSGHVDMVYDLLQFGQSILFVGRPGVGKTTVMREISRVLSDEFHRRVVIVDTSNEIGGDGDIPHAAIGNARRMQVPEPSLQHKVMIEAVENHMPEVIIVDEIGTEAEALACRSIAERGVMLIGTAHGEWLENIIKNPTLSDLIGGVETVTLGDEEARARRCQKSILERKAPPTFYFLIEMRERHYWVTHKTEKSVDMLLRGQNPSVEIRKRDDGFNVVIERWQTYDRHEI
;
A
#
# COMPACT_ATOMS: atom_id res chain seq x y z
N MET A 1 -39.21 24.62 -39.69
CA MET A 1 -39.73 25.43 -38.57
C MET A 1 -40.92 24.70 -37.97
N ASN A 2 -40.86 24.45 -36.65
CA ASN A 2 -41.91 24.00 -35.71
C ASN A 2 -42.61 22.66 -36.02
N ALA A 3 -42.25 21.55 -35.36
CA ALA A 3 -42.55 21.16 -33.97
C ALA A 3 -43.98 20.64 -33.78
N THR A 4 -44.10 19.34 -33.46
CA THR A 4 -45.10 18.81 -32.53
C THR A 4 -44.72 17.37 -32.16
N ALA A 5 -44.27 17.18 -30.92
CA ALA A 5 -44.02 15.89 -30.31
C ALA A 5 -45.29 15.41 -29.60
N THR A 6 -45.64 14.14 -29.79
CA THR A 6 -46.80 13.50 -29.16
C THR A 6 -46.34 12.65 -27.98
N LEU A 7 -46.83 12.98 -26.78
CA LEU A 7 -46.73 12.18 -25.56
C LEU A 7 -47.72 11.01 -25.64
N THR A 8 -47.32 9.82 -25.16
CA THR A 8 -48.26 8.75 -24.83
C THR A 8 -47.83 8.06 -23.54
N LEU A 9 -48.70 8.11 -22.54
CA LEU A 9 -48.61 7.38 -21.27
C LEU A 9 -48.81 5.87 -21.50
N TRP A 10 -48.10 5.04 -20.74
CA TRP A 10 -48.55 3.68 -20.39
C TRP A 10 -48.38 3.41 -18.90
N HIS A 11 -49.42 2.81 -18.32
CA HIS A 11 -49.67 2.57 -16.91
C HIS A 11 -48.92 1.35 -16.34
N LEU A 12 -48.75 1.43 -15.02
CA LEU A 12 -48.34 0.45 -14.01
C LEU A 12 -48.92 -0.97 -14.16
N ASN A 13 -48.13 -1.96 -13.72
CA ASN A 13 -48.61 -3.18 -13.05
C ASN A 13 -47.54 -3.70 -12.07
N PHE A 14 -47.92 -3.81 -10.78
CA PHE A 14 -47.22 -4.51 -9.70
C PHE A 14 -47.79 -5.93 -9.55
N PRO A 15 -47.05 -6.85 -8.91
CA PRO A 15 -47.67 -7.73 -7.93
C PRO A 15 -46.98 -7.75 -6.56
N ALA A 16 -47.85 -7.82 -5.55
CA ALA A 16 -47.69 -8.20 -4.14
C ALA A 16 -47.10 -9.63 -3.97
N ASN A 17 -46.64 -10.18 -2.84
CA ASN A 17 -46.79 -10.00 -1.38
C ASN A 17 -45.70 -10.88 -0.71
N HIS A 18 -45.17 -10.51 0.46
CA HIS A 18 -45.22 -11.35 1.67
C HIS A 18 -44.68 -10.64 2.92
N GLU A 19 -45.34 -10.95 4.03
CA GLU A 19 -45.47 -10.16 5.25
C GLU A 19 -44.37 -10.36 6.30
N CYS A 20 -44.24 -9.32 7.11
CA CYS A 20 -43.46 -9.19 8.33
C CYS A 20 -44.26 -9.77 9.53
N SER A 21 -43.60 -10.48 10.44
CA SER A 21 -44.08 -10.59 11.83
C SER A 21 -42.93 -10.79 12.83
N CYS A 22 -42.76 -9.77 13.67
CA CYS A 22 -42.08 -9.83 14.96
C CYS A 22 -43.04 -10.37 16.01
N SER A 23 -42.58 -11.30 16.86
CA SER A 23 -42.84 -11.32 18.32
C SER A 23 -42.37 -12.64 18.92
N PHE A 24 -41.54 -12.61 19.97
CA PHE A 24 -41.58 -13.64 21.01
C PHE A 24 -41.27 -13.03 22.38
N LEU A 25 -42.10 -13.45 23.33
CA LEU A 25 -42.34 -12.90 24.65
C LEU A 25 -41.27 -13.25 25.70
N CYS A 26 -41.30 -12.45 26.77
CA CYS A 26 -40.54 -12.59 28.00
C CYS A 26 -41.43 -13.17 29.15
N LYS A 27 -40.80 -13.96 30.04
CA LYS A 27 -41.14 -14.34 31.45
C LYS A 27 -42.05 -15.56 31.74
N PRO A 28 -42.04 -16.16 32.97
CA PRO A 28 -40.98 -16.37 34.00
C PRO A 28 -40.99 -17.75 34.75
N ASN A 29 -39.95 -17.99 35.59
CA ASN A 29 -39.84 -18.76 36.87
C ASN A 29 -40.33 -20.22 37.00
N LEU A 30 -39.45 -21.13 37.48
CA LEU A 30 -39.49 -21.70 38.86
C LEU A 30 -38.23 -22.54 39.19
N ALA A 31 -37.78 -22.44 40.43
CA ALA A 31 -36.71 -23.23 41.04
C ALA A 31 -37.26 -24.52 41.67
N LEU A 32 -36.43 -25.59 41.74
CA LEU A 32 -36.35 -26.50 42.90
C LEU A 32 -35.17 -27.48 42.77
N ASN A 33 -34.41 -27.55 43.86
CA ASN A 33 -33.33 -28.50 44.15
C ASN A 33 -33.83 -29.95 44.20
N LEU A 34 -32.95 -30.91 43.89
CA LEU A 34 -32.84 -32.17 44.62
C LEU A 34 -31.45 -32.80 44.42
N PHE A 35 -30.85 -33.14 45.56
CA PHE A 35 -29.58 -33.83 45.76
C PHE A 35 -29.58 -35.25 45.18
N SER A 36 -28.43 -35.71 44.68
CA SER A 36 -27.86 -37.02 45.07
C SER A 36 -26.43 -37.17 44.55
N SER A 37 -25.59 -37.66 45.46
CA SER A 37 -24.16 -37.97 45.41
C SER A 37 -23.72 -38.93 44.31
N ASN A 38 -22.52 -38.71 43.75
CA ASN A 38 -21.47 -39.73 43.81
C ASN A 38 -20.06 -39.17 43.55
N THR A 39 -19.17 -39.48 44.48
CA THR A 39 -17.72 -39.28 44.50
C THR A 39 -17.00 -40.11 43.44
N ARG A 40 -16.03 -39.52 42.72
CA ARG A 40 -14.59 -39.91 42.77
C ARG A 40 -13.74 -39.24 41.67
N THR A 41 -12.61 -38.70 42.13
CA THR A 41 -11.26 -38.67 41.53
C THR A 41 -10.96 -37.82 40.27
N ASN A 42 -10.29 -36.69 40.53
CA ASN A 42 -9.02 -36.22 39.95
C ASN A 42 -8.59 -36.76 38.58
N GLN A 43 -8.56 -35.88 37.57
CA GLN A 43 -7.32 -35.39 36.93
C GLN A 43 -7.67 -34.48 35.74
N CYS A 44 -7.46 -33.18 35.90
CA CYS A 44 -7.49 -32.20 34.83
C CYS A 44 -6.04 -32.01 34.35
N LEU A 45 -5.72 -32.50 33.15
CA LEU A 45 -4.46 -32.25 32.45
C LEU A 45 -4.66 -31.04 31.52
N GLN A 46 -4.38 -29.84 32.05
CA GLN A 46 -4.05 -28.68 31.23
C GLN A 46 -2.56 -28.77 30.86
N LYS A 47 -2.25 -29.03 29.59
CA LYS A 47 -0.94 -28.71 29.01
C LYS A 47 -1.00 -27.28 28.46
N ARG A 48 -0.69 -26.30 29.30
CA ARG A 48 -0.15 -25.01 28.86
C ARG A 48 1.37 -25.14 28.84
N SER A 49 1.96 -25.24 27.65
CA SER A 49 3.40 -25.09 27.49
C SER A 49 3.74 -23.60 27.57
N SER A 50 4.32 -23.21 28.70
CA SER A 50 5.00 -21.94 28.92
C SER A 50 6.22 -21.84 28.01
N LEU A 51 6.20 -20.92 27.04
CA LEU A 51 7.41 -20.44 26.37
C LEU A 51 8.11 -19.43 27.30
N PRO A 52 9.44 -19.50 27.49
CA PRO A 52 10.12 -18.60 28.41
C PRO A 52 10.24 -17.20 27.79
N LEU A 53 9.88 -16.17 28.57
CA LEU A 53 10.33 -14.81 28.34
C LEU A 53 11.85 -14.76 28.53
N GLY A 54 12.58 -14.79 27.42
CA GLY A 54 13.98 -14.39 27.34
C GLY A 54 14.05 -13.09 26.56
N VAL A 55 14.36 -11.99 27.25
CA VAL A 55 14.79 -10.75 26.60
C VAL A 55 16.21 -11.02 26.09
N SER A 56 16.35 -11.30 24.79
CA SER A 56 17.67 -11.35 24.15
C SER A 56 17.98 -10.01 23.51
N SER A 57 19.02 -9.39 24.03
CA SER A 57 19.75 -8.26 23.47
C SER A 57 20.37 -8.61 22.10
N SER A 58 20.27 -7.64 21.17
CA SER A 58 20.95 -7.53 19.86
C SER A 58 20.70 -8.65 18.85
N GLU A 59 19.51 -8.65 18.22
CA GLU A 59 19.39 -9.19 16.87
C GLU A 59 19.81 -8.10 15.88
N THR A 60 20.87 -8.36 15.12
CA THR A 60 21.22 -7.56 13.94
C THR A 60 20.03 -7.53 13.00
N ALA A 61 19.55 -6.32 12.66
CA ALA A 61 18.45 -6.15 11.72
C ALA A 61 18.89 -6.71 10.35
N HIS A 62 18.41 -7.88 9.96
CA HIS A 62 18.67 -8.47 8.65
C HIS A 62 17.44 -8.29 7.75
N LEU A 63 17.66 -7.91 6.49
CA LEU A 63 16.59 -7.94 5.50
C LEU A 63 16.17 -9.39 5.24
N VAL A 64 14.88 -9.67 5.41
CA VAL A 64 14.29 -10.97 5.09
C VAL A 64 13.56 -10.83 3.76
N VAL A 65 13.79 -11.76 2.83
CA VAL A 65 13.15 -11.76 1.51
C VAL A 65 12.29 -13.02 1.38
N GLU A 66 11.00 -12.83 1.22
CA GLU A 66 10.03 -13.86 0.84
C GLU A 66 9.64 -13.64 -0.63
N ASP A 67 9.69 -14.68 -1.45
CA ASP A 67 9.55 -14.54 -2.90
C ASP A 67 8.52 -15.45 -3.56
N ASP A 68 7.87 -16.37 -2.83
CA ASP A 68 6.87 -17.32 -3.34
C ASP A 68 7.23 -18.02 -4.66
N LEU A 69 8.53 -18.16 -4.95
CA LEU A 69 9.02 -18.49 -6.29
C LEU A 69 8.46 -19.83 -6.80
N ASN A 70 8.15 -20.76 -5.92
CA ASN A 70 7.51 -22.02 -6.30
C ASN A 70 6.17 -21.80 -7.01
N ALA A 71 5.32 -20.90 -6.52
CA ALA A 71 4.03 -20.59 -7.14
C ALA A 71 4.23 -19.95 -8.53
N PHE A 72 5.15 -19.00 -8.64
CA PHE A 72 5.57 -18.42 -9.93
C PHE A 72 5.99 -19.48 -10.94
N LEU A 73 6.80 -20.45 -10.52
CA LEU A 73 7.33 -21.45 -11.43
C LEU A 73 6.27 -22.45 -11.91
N GLN A 74 5.14 -22.62 -11.21
CA GLN A 74 4.07 -23.53 -11.64
C GLN A 74 3.32 -23.04 -12.88
N ILE A 75 3.29 -21.72 -13.13
CA ILE A 75 2.63 -21.15 -14.31
C ILE A 75 3.46 -21.34 -15.59
N LEU A 76 4.74 -21.68 -15.45
CA LEU A 76 5.65 -21.85 -16.58
C LEU A 76 5.63 -23.29 -17.10
N PRO A 77 5.91 -23.50 -18.40
CA PRO A 77 6.19 -24.82 -18.96
C PRO A 77 7.21 -25.60 -18.12
N CYS A 78 7.03 -26.92 -18.03
CA CYS A 78 7.78 -27.77 -17.11
C CYS A 78 9.31 -27.70 -17.33
N ASP A 79 9.76 -27.64 -18.57
CA ASP A 79 11.17 -27.52 -18.91
C ASP A 79 11.77 -26.17 -18.50
N LEU A 80 11.00 -25.07 -18.57
CA LEU A 80 11.42 -23.76 -18.10
C LEU A 80 11.50 -23.72 -16.58
N ARG A 81 10.47 -24.27 -15.91
CA ARG A 81 10.43 -24.43 -14.46
C ARG A 81 11.65 -25.18 -13.95
N ASP A 82 11.94 -26.34 -14.51
CA ASP A 82 13.03 -27.19 -14.04
C ASP A 82 14.40 -26.53 -14.25
N ARG A 83 14.59 -25.79 -15.35
CA ARG A 83 15.81 -25.01 -15.59
C ARG A 83 15.97 -23.88 -14.56
N LEU A 84 14.91 -23.14 -14.29
CA LEU A 84 14.94 -22.03 -13.34
C LEU A 84 15.10 -22.51 -11.88
N LEU A 85 14.50 -23.64 -11.52
CA LEU A 85 14.68 -24.27 -10.20
C LEU A 85 16.14 -24.63 -9.93
N ASN A 86 16.84 -25.09 -10.96
CA ASN A 86 18.25 -25.50 -10.90
C ASN A 86 19.23 -24.36 -11.21
N ASP A 87 18.77 -23.15 -11.52
CA ASP A 87 19.65 -22.01 -11.76
C ASP A 87 20.19 -21.46 -10.42
N SER A 88 21.51 -21.44 -10.28
CA SER A 88 22.21 -20.84 -9.13
C SER A 88 21.82 -19.39 -8.85
N LYS A 89 21.31 -18.66 -9.86
CA LYS A 89 20.90 -17.26 -9.77
C LYS A 89 19.40 -17.05 -9.59
N ARG A 90 18.61 -18.10 -9.31
CA ARG A 90 17.15 -18.01 -9.16
C ARG A 90 16.67 -16.92 -8.18
N GLY A 91 17.42 -16.67 -7.10
CA GLY A 91 17.10 -15.61 -6.14
C GLY A 91 17.17 -14.19 -6.71
N GLN A 92 17.85 -14.00 -7.85
CA GLN A 92 17.98 -12.74 -8.57
C GLN A 92 17.01 -12.64 -9.76
N LEU A 93 16.17 -13.65 -10.02
CA LEU A 93 15.23 -13.66 -11.15
C LEU A 93 14.23 -12.49 -11.02
N LEU A 94 14.17 -11.64 -12.03
CA LEU A 94 13.25 -10.49 -12.07
C LEU A 94 11.98 -10.83 -12.85
N GLU A 95 12.14 -11.38 -14.05
CA GLU A 95 11.02 -11.72 -14.92
C GLU A 95 11.36 -12.84 -15.90
N VAL A 96 10.31 -13.52 -16.36
CA VAL A 96 10.34 -14.47 -17.47
C VAL A 96 9.40 -13.95 -18.56
N ILE A 97 9.89 -13.88 -19.80
CA ILE A 97 9.18 -13.38 -20.96
C ILE A 97 8.90 -14.55 -21.90
N LEU A 98 7.62 -14.70 -22.26
CA LEU A 98 7.13 -15.72 -23.18
C LEU A 98 6.43 -15.02 -24.35
N ASP A 99 7.04 -15.02 -25.53
CA ASP A 99 6.46 -14.40 -26.73
C ASP A 99 6.25 -15.47 -27.81
N LEU A 100 5.05 -15.55 -28.39
CA LEU A 100 4.72 -16.53 -29.43
C LEU A 100 5.73 -16.45 -30.60
N GLY A 101 6.35 -17.59 -30.94
CA GLY A 101 7.35 -17.67 -32.01
C GLY A 101 8.71 -17.07 -31.65
N ARG A 102 9.01 -16.86 -30.35
CA ARG A 102 10.32 -16.41 -29.86
C ARG A 102 10.84 -17.35 -28.79
N LEU A 103 12.15 -17.31 -28.55
CA LEU A 103 12.77 -18.06 -27.47
C LEU A 103 12.37 -17.46 -26.11
N PRO A 104 12.01 -18.28 -25.10
CA PRO A 104 11.66 -17.78 -23.78
C PRO A 104 12.90 -17.19 -23.10
N GLU A 105 12.74 -16.02 -22.47
CA GLU A 105 13.82 -15.21 -21.92
C GLU A 105 13.64 -15.02 -20.41
N ALA A 106 14.71 -15.13 -19.63
CA ALA A 106 14.74 -14.76 -18.22
C ALA A 106 15.66 -13.57 -17.99
N ARG A 107 15.26 -12.65 -17.11
CA ARG A 107 16.07 -11.50 -16.70
C ARG A 107 16.45 -11.58 -15.23
N TYR A 108 17.67 -11.17 -14.93
CA TYR A 108 18.25 -11.27 -13.59
C TYR A 108 18.71 -9.89 -13.10
N GLN A 109 18.62 -9.69 -11.79
CA GLN A 109 19.11 -8.48 -11.15
C GLN A 109 20.62 -8.31 -11.36
N GLY A 110 21.04 -7.13 -11.81
CA GLY A 110 22.46 -6.83 -12.04
C GLY A 110 23.03 -7.33 -13.36
N GLU A 111 22.22 -7.99 -14.20
CA GLU A 111 22.63 -8.42 -15.54
C GLU A 111 22.00 -7.55 -16.63
N PHE A 112 22.76 -7.30 -17.70
CA PHE A 112 22.27 -6.57 -18.86
C PHE A 112 21.66 -7.53 -19.87
N GLY A 113 20.42 -7.26 -20.26
CA GLY A 113 19.67 -8.09 -21.21
C GLY A 113 19.06 -9.34 -20.56
N GLY A 114 18.49 -10.19 -21.40
CA GLY A 114 17.92 -11.45 -20.95
C GLY A 114 18.69 -12.67 -21.47
N LYS A 115 18.52 -13.77 -20.73
CA LYS A 115 19.11 -15.07 -21.01
C LYS A 115 18.04 -15.99 -21.57
N TYR A 116 18.26 -16.52 -22.77
CA TYR A 116 17.36 -17.52 -23.32
C TYR A 116 17.37 -18.80 -22.48
N LEU A 117 16.18 -19.24 -22.09
CA LEU A 117 16.01 -20.41 -21.27
C LEU A 117 16.12 -21.70 -22.06
N ARG A 118 15.83 -21.70 -23.37
CA ARG A 118 15.99 -22.84 -24.30
C ARG A 118 16.12 -22.38 -25.75
N SER A 119 16.36 -23.32 -26.67
CA SER A 119 16.55 -23.08 -28.11
C SER A 119 15.32 -23.38 -28.98
N THR A 120 14.18 -23.65 -28.35
CA THR A 120 12.88 -23.84 -29.02
C THR A 120 11.95 -22.66 -28.69
N GLU A 121 11.20 -22.23 -29.70
CA GLU A 121 10.27 -21.11 -29.58
C GLU A 121 9.10 -21.43 -28.65
N VAL A 122 8.49 -20.38 -28.09
CA VAL A 122 7.26 -20.46 -27.31
C VAL A 122 6.09 -20.74 -28.24
N SER A 123 5.29 -21.75 -27.91
CA SER A 123 4.10 -22.13 -28.66
C SER A 123 2.83 -21.49 -28.08
N ILE A 124 1.72 -21.57 -28.83
CA ILE A 124 0.43 -21.06 -28.36
C ILE A 124 -0.08 -21.87 -27.16
N GLU A 125 0.15 -23.19 -27.16
CA GLU A 125 -0.27 -24.10 -26.09
C GLU A 125 0.41 -23.75 -24.76
N GLU A 126 1.64 -23.23 -24.79
CA GLU A 126 2.36 -22.81 -23.58
C GLU A 126 1.81 -21.50 -23.00
N LEU A 127 1.39 -20.57 -23.87
CA LEU A 127 0.72 -19.34 -23.42
C LEU A 127 -0.67 -19.66 -22.86
N GLU A 128 -1.40 -20.59 -23.46
CA GLU A 128 -2.69 -21.09 -22.96
C GLU A 128 -2.52 -21.82 -21.62
N TYR A 129 -1.48 -22.64 -21.47
CA TYR A 129 -1.15 -23.27 -20.19
C TYR A 129 -0.93 -22.23 -19.10
N ALA A 130 -0.10 -21.21 -19.36
CA ALA A 130 0.17 -20.15 -18.40
C ALA A 130 -1.09 -19.34 -18.07
N GLN A 131 -1.91 -19.02 -19.08
CA GLN A 131 -3.19 -18.35 -18.87
C GLN A 131 -4.11 -19.15 -17.94
N ASN A 132 -4.25 -20.46 -18.19
CA ASN A 132 -5.09 -21.34 -17.38
C ASN A 132 -4.56 -21.50 -15.94
N ALA A 133 -3.24 -21.48 -15.75
CA ALA A 133 -2.61 -21.57 -14.44
C ALA A 133 -2.75 -20.29 -13.61
N VAL A 134 -2.76 -19.12 -14.26
CA VAL A 134 -2.86 -17.81 -13.60
C VAL A 134 -4.31 -17.43 -13.30
N GLY A 135 -5.23 -17.72 -14.23
CA GLY A 135 -6.64 -17.34 -14.12
C GLY A 135 -7.02 -16.15 -15.03
N GLU A 136 -8.01 -15.37 -14.59
CA GLU A 136 -8.56 -14.27 -15.39
C GLU A 136 -7.64 -13.04 -15.39
N PHE A 137 -7.47 -12.42 -16.56
CA PHE A 137 -6.78 -11.15 -16.70
C PHE A 137 -7.79 -10.00 -16.63
N GLY A 138 -7.48 -9.00 -15.81
CA GLY A 138 -8.29 -7.80 -15.67
C GLY A 138 -8.31 -6.93 -16.93
N GLY A 139 -9.11 -5.86 -16.87
CA GLY A 139 -9.30 -4.92 -17.99
C GLY A 139 -8.02 -4.21 -18.45
N ASP A 140 -6.98 -4.18 -17.63
CA ASP A 140 -5.66 -3.62 -17.92
C ASP A 140 -4.66 -4.66 -18.47
N ASN A 141 -5.12 -5.87 -18.78
CA ASN A 141 -4.32 -7.03 -19.20
C ASN A 141 -3.31 -7.51 -18.17
N ARG A 142 -3.58 -7.29 -16.88
CA ARG A 142 -2.78 -7.85 -15.78
C ARG A 142 -3.56 -8.93 -15.05
N ALA A 143 -2.81 -9.86 -14.52
CA ALA A 143 -3.24 -10.82 -13.53
C ALA A 143 -2.08 -11.01 -12.54
N GLY A 144 -2.33 -11.65 -11.42
CA GLY A 144 -1.25 -12.19 -10.61
C GLY A 144 -1.66 -13.50 -9.99
N ILE A 145 -0.73 -14.07 -9.24
CA ILE A 145 -0.95 -15.36 -8.60
C ILE A 145 -1.49 -15.07 -7.21
N GLU A 146 -2.74 -15.48 -6.96
CA GLU A 146 -3.45 -15.21 -5.71
C GLU A 146 -2.62 -15.59 -4.48
N GLY A 147 -2.61 -14.70 -3.47
CA GLY A 147 -1.83 -14.86 -2.25
C GLY A 147 -0.34 -14.56 -2.40
N THR A 148 0.16 -14.21 -3.59
CA THR A 148 1.56 -13.84 -3.86
C THR A 148 1.68 -12.39 -4.36
N LEU A 149 2.91 -11.91 -4.58
CA LEU A 149 3.18 -10.62 -5.23
C LEU A 149 3.53 -10.75 -6.72
N HIS A 150 3.43 -11.94 -7.30
CA HIS A 150 3.77 -12.16 -8.70
C HIS A 150 2.75 -11.51 -9.63
N ARG A 151 3.25 -10.86 -10.69
CA ARG A 151 2.41 -10.14 -11.66
C ARG A 151 2.67 -10.61 -13.07
N ILE A 152 1.62 -10.96 -13.77
CA ILE A 152 1.62 -11.49 -15.13
C ILE A 152 0.92 -10.48 -16.04
N SER A 153 1.64 -9.96 -17.03
CA SER A 153 1.09 -8.98 -17.99
C SER A 153 0.95 -9.63 -19.35
N ALA A 154 -0.25 -9.60 -19.91
CA ALA A 154 -0.54 -10.18 -21.21
C ALA A 154 -0.41 -9.16 -22.34
N ILE A 155 0.22 -9.60 -23.44
CA ILE A 155 0.18 -8.92 -24.73
C ILE A 155 -0.85 -9.62 -25.59
N ARG A 156 -1.87 -8.88 -26.05
CA ARG A 156 -2.95 -9.42 -26.87
C ARG A 156 -2.79 -9.01 -28.33
N SER A 157 -3.13 -9.94 -29.23
CA SER A 157 -3.30 -9.65 -30.64
C SER A 157 -4.54 -8.77 -30.89
N ARG A 158 -4.68 -8.25 -32.12
CA ARG A 158 -5.90 -7.53 -32.54
C ARG A 158 -7.19 -8.35 -32.40
N LYS A 159 -7.09 -9.68 -32.36
CA LYS A 159 -8.23 -10.59 -32.17
C LYS A 159 -8.52 -10.90 -30.70
N GLY A 160 -7.77 -10.31 -29.77
CA GLY A 160 -7.92 -10.51 -28.32
C GLY A 160 -7.16 -11.71 -27.74
N SER A 161 -6.65 -12.63 -28.57
CA SER A 161 -5.84 -13.76 -28.11
C SER A 161 -4.51 -13.30 -27.49
N ILE A 162 -4.10 -13.93 -26.40
CA ILE A 162 -2.78 -13.70 -25.78
C ILE A 162 -1.70 -14.22 -26.74
N VAL A 163 -0.72 -13.38 -27.04
CA VAL A 163 0.43 -13.69 -27.91
C VAL A 163 1.77 -13.45 -27.22
N GLY A 164 1.75 -12.93 -25.99
CA GLY A 164 2.92 -12.84 -25.15
C GLY A 164 2.56 -12.62 -23.68
N LEU A 165 3.48 -13.00 -22.80
CA LEU A 165 3.37 -12.84 -21.35
C LEU A 165 4.69 -12.28 -20.79
N THR A 166 4.58 -11.27 -19.93
CA THR A 166 5.67 -10.84 -19.05
C THR A 166 5.32 -11.27 -17.63
N CYS A 167 6.02 -12.28 -17.12
CA CYS A 167 5.81 -12.85 -15.80
C CYS A 167 6.86 -12.25 -14.83
N ARG A 168 6.45 -11.35 -13.94
CA ARG A 168 7.34 -10.68 -12.98
C ARG A 168 7.32 -11.34 -11.61
N VAL A 169 8.51 -11.51 -11.05
CA VAL A 169 8.69 -12.07 -9.71
C VAL A 169 8.49 -10.96 -8.68
N GLY A 170 7.37 -10.99 -7.96
CA GLY A 170 7.16 -10.16 -6.78
C GLY A 170 7.89 -10.73 -5.57
N ARG A 171 8.34 -9.84 -4.69
CA ARG A 171 9.02 -10.21 -3.43
C ARG A 171 8.55 -9.31 -2.30
N ALA A 172 8.32 -9.90 -1.15
CA ALA A 172 8.15 -9.19 0.10
C ALA A 172 9.53 -9.08 0.77
N VAL A 173 9.97 -7.85 0.98
CA VAL A 173 11.24 -7.57 1.68
C VAL A 173 10.89 -6.93 3.01
N SER A 174 11.35 -7.54 4.09
CA SER A 174 11.15 -7.05 5.46
C SER A 174 12.43 -6.43 6.02
N GLY A 175 12.27 -5.52 6.98
CA GLY A 175 13.30 -4.78 7.70
C GLY A 175 13.30 -3.28 7.43
N HIS A 176 12.71 -2.75 6.35
CA HIS A 176 12.77 -1.30 6.11
C HIS A 176 11.94 -0.48 7.10
N VAL A 177 10.93 -1.07 7.73
CA VAL A 177 10.10 -0.40 8.75
C VAL A 177 10.90 0.11 9.95
N ASP A 178 12.05 -0.49 10.29
CA ASP A 178 12.91 -0.02 11.39
C ASP A 178 13.31 1.46 11.23
N MET A 179 13.43 1.91 9.99
CA MET A 179 13.78 3.29 9.66
C MET A 179 12.75 4.30 10.16
N VAL A 180 11.52 3.87 10.43
CA VAL A 180 10.38 4.73 10.85
C VAL A 180 9.63 4.16 12.06
N TYR A 181 10.11 3.09 12.68
CA TYR A 181 9.39 2.40 13.76
C TYR A 181 9.07 3.32 14.94
N ASP A 182 10.00 4.20 15.33
CA ASP A 182 9.79 5.23 16.35
C ASP A 182 8.72 6.25 15.94
N LEU A 183 8.63 6.60 14.65
CA LEU A 183 7.62 7.52 14.14
C LEU A 183 6.21 6.93 14.21
N LEU A 184 6.06 5.62 13.99
CA LEU A 184 4.76 4.93 14.09
C LEU A 184 4.17 5.03 15.50
N GLN A 185 5.01 5.08 16.55
CA GLN A 185 4.56 5.20 17.94
C GLN A 185 3.88 6.53 18.26
N PHE A 186 4.16 7.60 17.49
CA PHE A 186 3.49 8.88 17.67
C PHE A 186 2.03 8.87 17.23
N GLY A 187 1.61 7.87 16.42
CA GLY A 187 0.25 7.77 15.89
C GLY A 187 -0.13 8.93 14.96
N GLN A 188 0.84 9.59 14.35
CA GLN A 188 0.64 10.72 13.43
C GLN A 188 0.75 10.27 11.98
N SER A 189 0.02 10.93 11.08
CA SER A 189 0.04 10.62 9.65
C SER A 189 1.41 10.87 9.01
N ILE A 190 1.83 9.96 8.12
CA ILE A 190 3.13 9.98 7.42
C ILE A 190 2.91 9.93 5.90
N LEU A 191 3.49 10.89 5.18
CA LEU A 191 3.51 10.90 3.71
C LEU A 191 4.91 10.55 3.20
N PHE A 192 4.99 9.55 2.34
CA PHE A 192 6.24 9.17 1.66
C PHE A 192 6.30 9.75 0.25
N VAL A 193 7.43 10.35 -0.09
CA VAL A 193 7.75 10.82 -1.44
C VAL A 193 9.10 10.25 -1.85
N GLY A 194 9.37 10.16 -3.14
CA GLY A 194 10.62 9.61 -3.67
C GLY A 194 10.46 9.06 -5.09
N ARG A 195 11.60 8.83 -5.74
CA ARG A 195 11.65 8.34 -7.13
C ARG A 195 10.88 7.03 -7.32
N PRO A 196 10.39 6.74 -8.54
CA PRO A 196 9.88 5.42 -8.87
C PRO A 196 10.90 4.32 -8.53
N GLY A 197 10.45 3.21 -7.95
CA GLY A 197 11.31 2.07 -7.62
C GLY A 197 12.18 2.19 -6.35
N VAL A 198 12.14 3.31 -5.61
CA VAL A 198 12.95 3.48 -4.38
C VAL A 198 12.52 2.58 -3.21
N GLY A 199 11.34 1.96 -3.30
CA GLY A 199 10.84 1.01 -2.30
C GLY A 199 9.67 1.52 -1.43
N LYS A 200 8.97 2.59 -1.85
CA LYS A 200 7.81 3.14 -1.11
C LYS A 200 6.77 2.07 -0.77
N THR A 201 6.28 1.33 -1.77
CA THR A 201 5.28 0.28 -1.59
C THR A 201 5.78 -0.87 -0.69
N THR A 202 7.08 -1.21 -0.75
CA THR A 202 7.69 -2.18 0.16
C THR A 202 7.56 -1.73 1.61
N VAL A 203 7.88 -0.46 1.89
CA VAL A 203 7.77 0.13 3.23
C VAL A 203 6.31 0.21 3.68
N MET A 204 5.38 0.61 2.80
CA MET A 204 3.95 0.65 3.14
C MET A 204 3.41 -0.72 3.55
N ARG A 205 3.81 -1.77 2.83
CA ARG A 205 3.43 -3.15 3.14
C ARG A 205 3.90 -3.55 4.54
N GLU A 206 5.15 -3.27 4.87
CA GLU A 206 5.66 -3.56 6.21
C GLU A 206 5.00 -2.73 7.31
N ILE A 207 4.79 -1.43 7.07
CA ILE A 207 4.07 -0.56 8.01
C ILE A 207 2.68 -1.12 8.28
N SER A 208 1.98 -1.63 7.25
CA SER A 208 0.67 -2.24 7.41
C SER A 208 0.70 -3.47 8.34
N ARG A 209 1.70 -4.35 8.17
CA ARG A 209 1.93 -5.51 9.03
C ARG A 209 2.24 -5.08 10.46
N VAL A 210 3.21 -4.19 10.64
CA VAL A 210 3.62 -3.72 11.97
C VAL A 210 2.44 -3.06 12.70
N LEU A 211 1.71 -2.16 12.04
CA LEU A 211 0.59 -1.47 12.66
C LEU A 211 -0.57 -2.42 13.02
N SER A 212 -0.84 -3.43 12.19
CA SER A 212 -1.93 -4.39 12.43
C SER A 212 -1.54 -5.49 13.42
N ASP A 213 -0.37 -6.08 13.29
CA ASP A 213 0.06 -7.25 14.05
C ASP A 213 0.72 -6.89 15.38
N GLU A 214 1.55 -5.85 15.41
CA GLU A 214 2.33 -5.48 16.60
C GLU A 214 1.66 -4.36 17.40
N PHE A 215 1.13 -3.34 16.73
CA PHE A 215 0.40 -2.25 17.38
C PHE A 215 -1.09 -2.55 17.55
N HIS A 216 -1.57 -3.67 17.01
CA HIS A 216 -2.97 -4.11 17.10
C HIS A 216 -3.99 -3.06 16.65
N ARG A 217 -3.63 -2.23 15.65
CA ARG A 217 -4.50 -1.22 15.09
C ARG A 217 -5.44 -1.82 14.05
N ARG A 218 -6.63 -1.25 13.94
CA ARG A 218 -7.53 -1.51 12.80
C ARG A 218 -6.99 -0.80 11.56
N VAL A 219 -6.22 -1.52 10.76
CA VAL A 219 -5.61 -1.02 9.52
C VAL A 219 -6.47 -1.40 8.31
N VAL A 220 -6.77 -0.43 7.46
CA VAL A 220 -7.38 -0.63 6.14
C VAL A 220 -6.45 -0.10 5.05
N ILE A 221 -6.15 -0.93 4.06
CA ILE A 221 -5.37 -0.57 2.88
C ILE A 221 -6.34 -0.32 1.73
N VAL A 222 -6.26 0.86 1.12
CA VAL A 222 -6.94 1.18 -0.13
C VAL A 222 -5.94 0.94 -1.26
N ASP A 223 -6.10 -0.18 -1.96
CA ASP A 223 -5.11 -0.71 -2.90
C ASP A 223 -5.62 -0.57 -4.34
N THR A 224 -5.15 0.47 -5.04
CA THR A 224 -5.60 0.78 -6.39
C THR A 224 -4.88 -0.03 -7.46
N SER A 225 -3.60 -0.28 -7.26
CA SER A 225 -2.74 -0.94 -8.25
C SER A 225 -2.47 -2.41 -7.91
N ASN A 226 -3.10 -2.93 -6.85
CA ASN A 226 -2.82 -4.24 -6.24
C ASN A 226 -1.35 -4.44 -5.87
N GLU A 227 -0.59 -3.35 -5.69
CA GLU A 227 0.84 -3.46 -5.44
C GLU A 227 1.13 -3.73 -3.97
N ILE A 228 0.28 -3.27 -3.03
CA ILE A 228 0.52 -3.50 -1.60
C ILE A 228 0.09 -4.91 -1.20
N GLY A 229 -1.14 -5.29 -1.52
CA GLY A 229 -1.73 -6.59 -1.14
C GLY A 229 -1.48 -7.73 -2.13
N GLY A 230 -0.95 -7.45 -3.32
CA GLY A 230 -0.85 -8.43 -4.41
C GLY A 230 -2.13 -8.53 -5.24
N ASP A 231 -2.08 -9.21 -6.37
CA ASP A 231 -3.27 -9.46 -7.20
C ASP A 231 -4.13 -10.62 -6.62
N GLY A 232 -5.38 -10.73 -7.08
CA GLY A 232 -6.37 -11.71 -6.59
C GLY A 232 -7.19 -11.21 -5.41
N ASP A 233 -8.11 -12.03 -4.89
CA ASP A 233 -9.02 -11.64 -3.80
C ASP A 233 -8.37 -11.82 -2.43
N ILE A 234 -7.52 -12.84 -2.28
CA ILE A 234 -6.75 -13.13 -1.06
C ILE A 234 -5.46 -12.28 -1.07
N PRO A 235 -5.29 -11.32 -0.13
CA PRO A 235 -4.07 -10.54 -0.04
C PRO A 235 -2.89 -11.38 0.46
N HIS A 236 -1.68 -11.01 0.05
CA HIS A 236 -0.44 -11.62 0.54
C HIS A 236 -0.25 -11.41 2.04
N ALA A 237 0.27 -12.40 2.75
CA ALA A 237 0.53 -12.36 4.20
C ALA A 237 1.46 -11.22 4.68
N ALA A 238 2.15 -10.53 3.77
CA ALA A 238 3.14 -9.50 4.11
C ALA A 238 2.47 -8.19 4.58
N ILE A 239 1.15 -8.05 4.41
CA ILE A 239 0.37 -6.96 5.03
C ILE A 239 -0.09 -7.27 6.47
N GLY A 240 0.21 -8.45 7.01
CA GLY A 240 -0.26 -8.89 8.32
C GLY A 240 -1.78 -9.04 8.37
N ASN A 241 -2.39 -8.68 9.50
CA ASN A 241 -3.85 -8.68 9.70
C ASN A 241 -4.56 -7.44 9.12
N ALA A 242 -3.86 -6.58 8.36
CA ALA A 242 -4.48 -5.44 7.72
C ALA A 242 -5.58 -5.89 6.75
N ARG A 243 -6.71 -5.16 6.74
CA ARG A 243 -7.80 -5.40 5.80
C ARG A 243 -7.51 -4.66 4.50
N ARG A 244 -7.89 -5.24 3.36
CA ARG A 244 -7.71 -4.62 2.05
C ARG A 244 -9.05 -4.28 1.40
N MET A 245 -9.12 -3.10 0.81
CA MET A 245 -10.18 -2.69 -0.12
C MET A 245 -9.53 -2.42 -1.47
N GLN A 246 -9.90 -3.20 -2.48
CA GLN A 246 -9.43 -3.00 -3.85
C GLN A 246 -10.23 -1.89 -4.51
N VAL A 247 -9.56 -1.02 -5.27
CA VAL A 247 -10.22 0.04 -6.02
C VAL A 247 -10.53 -0.48 -7.44
N PRO A 248 -11.80 -0.52 -7.87
CA PRO A 248 -12.15 -1.05 -9.20
C PRO A 248 -11.56 -0.23 -10.36
N GLU A 249 -11.45 1.09 -10.17
CA GLU A 249 -10.87 2.01 -11.14
C GLU A 249 -10.09 3.10 -10.41
N PRO A 250 -8.91 3.53 -10.91
CA PRO A 250 -8.10 4.55 -10.24
C PRO A 250 -8.85 5.85 -9.94
N SER A 251 -9.77 6.26 -10.82
CA SER A 251 -10.59 7.46 -10.63
C SER A 251 -11.51 7.41 -9.40
N LEU A 252 -11.77 6.21 -8.86
CA LEU A 252 -12.67 5.98 -7.73
C LEU A 252 -11.94 5.83 -6.39
N GLN A 253 -10.60 5.95 -6.36
CA GLN A 253 -9.78 5.77 -5.14
C GLN A 253 -10.30 6.60 -3.97
N HIS A 254 -10.57 7.89 -4.18
CA HIS A 254 -11.14 8.78 -3.16
C HIS A 254 -12.47 8.28 -2.56
N LYS A 255 -13.34 7.62 -3.35
CA LYS A 255 -14.60 7.08 -2.85
C LYS A 255 -14.37 5.89 -1.94
N VAL A 256 -13.46 5.00 -2.33
CA VAL A 256 -13.07 3.83 -1.52
C VAL A 256 -12.41 4.27 -0.21
N MET A 257 -11.61 5.35 -0.24
CA MET A 257 -11.05 5.95 0.98
C MET A 257 -12.14 6.43 1.95
N ILE A 258 -13.18 7.10 1.44
CA ILE A 258 -14.31 7.57 2.26
C ILE A 258 -15.12 6.38 2.80
N GLU A 259 -15.42 5.41 1.93
CA GLU A 259 -16.13 4.18 2.29
C GLU A 259 -15.43 3.41 3.41
N ALA A 260 -14.09 3.33 3.36
CA ALA A 260 -13.29 2.68 4.39
C ALA A 260 -13.57 3.29 5.79
N VAL A 261 -13.64 4.61 5.90
CA VAL A 261 -13.95 5.28 7.16
C VAL A 261 -15.40 5.05 7.59
N GLU A 262 -16.33 5.19 6.66
CA GLU A 262 -17.77 5.10 6.93
C GLU A 262 -18.19 3.71 7.39
N ASN A 263 -17.60 2.66 6.80
CA ASN A 263 -18.08 1.29 6.99
C ASN A 263 -17.19 0.42 7.89
N HIS A 264 -15.93 0.80 8.13
CA HIS A 264 -14.97 -0.10 8.77
C HIS A 264 -14.28 0.46 10.03
N MET A 265 -14.60 1.69 10.45
CA MET A 265 -14.06 2.33 11.65
C MET A 265 -12.54 2.14 11.85
N PRO A 266 -11.71 2.40 10.82
CA PRO A 266 -10.27 2.18 10.89
C PRO A 266 -9.61 3.15 11.85
N GLU A 267 -8.51 2.72 12.46
CA GLU A 267 -7.57 3.61 13.17
C GLU A 267 -6.49 4.12 12.23
N VAL A 268 -6.17 3.33 11.20
CA VAL A 268 -5.17 3.66 10.19
C VAL A 268 -5.72 3.36 8.80
N ILE A 269 -5.57 4.30 7.88
CA ILE A 269 -5.77 4.07 6.45
C ILE A 269 -4.45 4.20 5.72
N ILE A 270 -4.16 3.24 4.85
CA ILE A 270 -2.96 3.19 4.01
C ILE A 270 -3.39 3.38 2.55
N VAL A 271 -2.78 4.34 1.87
CA VAL A 271 -3.16 4.72 0.49
C VAL A 271 -1.90 4.91 -0.35
N ASP A 272 -1.78 4.17 -1.45
CA ASP A 272 -0.66 4.38 -2.39
C ASP A 272 -1.02 5.45 -3.44
N GLU A 273 0.01 6.13 -3.95
CA GLU A 273 -0.01 7.05 -5.09
C GLU A 273 -1.11 8.11 -5.05
N ILE A 274 -1.21 8.89 -3.96
CA ILE A 274 -2.10 10.06 -3.90
C ILE A 274 -1.65 11.08 -4.96
N GLY A 275 -2.55 11.40 -5.89
CA GLY A 275 -2.28 12.19 -7.07
C GLY A 275 -3.37 13.18 -7.47
N THR A 276 -4.62 13.00 -7.01
CA THR A 276 -5.75 13.84 -7.43
C THR A 276 -6.28 14.76 -6.33
N GLU A 277 -6.99 15.82 -6.73
CA GLU A 277 -7.60 16.77 -5.78
C GLU A 277 -8.64 16.08 -4.90
N ALA A 278 -9.43 15.17 -5.48
CA ALA A 278 -10.43 14.40 -4.74
C ALA A 278 -9.78 13.50 -3.67
N GLU A 279 -8.64 12.88 -3.97
CA GLU A 279 -7.89 12.10 -2.98
C GLU A 279 -7.28 12.98 -1.88
N ALA A 280 -6.74 14.15 -2.23
CA ALA A 280 -6.20 15.09 -1.25
C ALA A 280 -7.29 15.60 -0.29
N LEU A 281 -8.47 15.94 -0.83
CA LEU A 281 -9.64 16.30 -0.04
C LEU A 281 -10.11 15.15 0.85
N ALA A 282 -10.13 13.93 0.33
CA ALA A 282 -10.48 12.74 1.13
C ALA A 282 -9.48 12.53 2.27
N CYS A 283 -8.17 12.65 2.02
CA CYS A 283 -7.14 12.57 3.06
C CYS A 283 -7.40 13.59 4.18
N ARG A 284 -7.66 14.86 3.83
CA ARG A 284 -7.95 15.90 4.83
C ARG A 284 -9.18 15.54 5.68
N SER A 285 -10.29 15.15 5.05
CA SER A 285 -11.51 14.77 5.77
C SER A 285 -11.30 13.56 6.69
N ILE A 286 -10.49 12.59 6.27
CA ILE A 286 -10.16 11.40 7.06
C ILE A 286 -9.29 11.78 8.27
N ALA A 287 -8.27 12.62 8.08
CA ALA A 287 -7.41 13.10 9.15
C ALA A 287 -8.18 13.94 10.19
N GLU A 288 -9.11 14.79 9.75
CA GLU A 288 -9.99 15.57 10.64
C GLU A 288 -10.87 14.70 11.53
N ARG A 289 -11.17 13.46 11.11
CA ARG A 289 -11.87 12.44 11.91
C ARG A 289 -10.96 11.69 12.89
N GLY A 290 -9.67 12.04 12.96
CA GLY A 290 -8.68 11.45 13.86
C GLY A 290 -8.14 10.10 13.39
N VAL A 291 -8.31 9.75 12.11
CA VAL A 291 -7.74 8.52 11.52
C VAL A 291 -6.32 8.81 11.04
N MET A 292 -5.37 7.96 11.41
CA MET A 292 -3.98 8.06 10.95
C MET A 292 -3.88 7.66 9.47
N LEU A 293 -3.15 8.45 8.68
CA LEU A 293 -2.91 8.17 7.27
C LEU A 293 -1.46 7.79 7.03
N ILE A 294 -1.24 6.70 6.29
CA ILE A 294 0.06 6.37 5.69
C ILE A 294 -0.10 6.44 4.19
N GLY A 295 0.50 7.46 3.58
CA GLY A 295 0.33 7.76 2.16
C GLY A 295 1.63 7.70 1.40
N THR A 296 1.56 7.51 0.09
CA THR A 296 2.60 8.01 -0.82
C THR A 296 2.02 9.03 -1.78
N ALA A 297 2.87 9.87 -2.36
CA ALA A 297 2.46 10.77 -3.44
C ALA A 297 3.56 10.88 -4.50
N HIS A 298 3.17 11.32 -5.70
CA HIS A 298 4.14 11.65 -6.74
C HIS A 298 4.92 12.92 -6.37
N GLY A 299 6.24 12.79 -6.37
CA GLY A 299 7.17 13.83 -5.98
C GLY A 299 8.44 13.15 -5.48
N GLU A 300 9.58 13.80 -5.65
CA GLU A 300 10.84 13.29 -5.10
C GLU A 300 11.17 13.98 -3.75
N TRP A 301 10.71 15.22 -3.55
CA TRP A 301 11.11 16.13 -2.47
C TRP A 301 9.89 16.92 -1.96
N LEU A 302 9.96 17.42 -0.72
CA LEU A 302 8.93 18.27 -0.11
C LEU A 302 8.58 19.48 -1.00
N GLU A 303 9.57 20.12 -1.64
CA GLU A 303 9.28 21.26 -2.51
C GLU A 303 8.51 20.92 -3.79
N ASN A 304 8.54 19.67 -4.26
CA ASN A 304 7.65 19.26 -5.36
C ASN A 304 6.20 19.32 -4.90
N ILE A 305 5.93 18.89 -3.67
CA ILE A 305 4.59 18.91 -3.07
C ILE A 305 4.13 20.35 -2.85
N ILE A 306 5.00 21.22 -2.33
CA ILE A 306 4.70 22.66 -2.14
C ILE A 306 4.32 23.34 -3.47
N LYS A 307 5.03 23.02 -4.56
CA LYS A 307 4.78 23.61 -5.89
C LYS A 307 3.60 23.01 -6.64
N ASN A 308 3.13 21.84 -6.23
CA ASN A 308 2.02 21.15 -6.88
C ASN A 308 0.70 21.63 -6.25
N PRO A 309 -0.17 22.36 -6.98
CA PRO A 309 -1.41 22.89 -6.42
C PRO A 309 -2.31 21.81 -5.83
N THR A 310 -2.38 20.64 -6.48
CA THR A 310 -3.21 19.50 -6.06
C THR A 310 -2.68 18.86 -4.78
N LEU A 311 -1.37 18.59 -4.71
CA LEU A 311 -0.77 17.89 -3.57
C LEU A 311 -0.43 18.83 -2.40
N SER A 312 -0.37 20.14 -2.62
CA SER A 312 -0.06 21.12 -1.56
C SER A 312 -1.04 21.04 -0.39
N ASP A 313 -2.29 20.65 -0.64
CA ASP A 313 -3.32 20.45 0.39
C ASP A 313 -2.92 19.35 1.41
N LEU A 314 -2.11 18.37 1.02
CA LEU A 314 -1.60 17.33 1.92
C LEU A 314 -0.65 17.89 2.99
N ILE A 315 0.01 19.01 2.69
CA ILE A 315 1.00 19.68 3.55
C ILE A 315 0.48 20.99 4.14
N GLY A 316 -0.84 21.21 4.11
CA GLY A 316 -1.53 22.34 4.73
C GLY A 316 -2.01 23.41 3.74
N GLY A 317 -1.85 23.16 2.44
CA GLY A 317 -2.16 24.10 1.36
C GLY A 317 -1.20 25.28 1.34
N VAL A 318 -1.02 25.92 0.19
CA VAL A 318 -0.23 27.15 0.07
C VAL A 318 -1.08 28.23 -0.58
N GLU A 319 -1.08 29.42 0.00
CA GLU A 319 -1.76 30.59 -0.57
C GLU A 319 -0.94 31.86 -0.46
N THR A 320 -1.31 32.83 -1.29
CA THR A 320 -0.73 34.17 -1.28
C THR A 320 -1.55 35.06 -0.35
N VAL A 321 -0.93 35.53 0.73
CA VAL A 321 -1.53 36.45 1.69
C VAL A 321 -0.96 37.85 1.49
N THR A 322 -1.83 38.87 1.50
CA THR A 322 -1.41 40.27 1.48
C THR A 322 -1.36 40.82 2.91
N LEU A 323 -0.15 41.11 3.39
CA LEU A 323 0.12 41.76 4.66
C LEU A 323 -0.15 43.27 4.60
N GLY A 324 -0.62 43.82 5.72
CA GLY A 324 -0.67 45.27 5.92
C GLY A 324 0.73 45.89 5.99
N ASP A 325 0.82 47.20 5.78
CA ASP A 325 2.09 47.94 5.67
C ASP A 325 2.96 47.84 6.93
N GLU A 326 2.34 47.84 8.11
CA GLU A 326 3.03 47.70 9.38
C GLU A 326 3.62 46.29 9.56
N GLU A 327 2.84 45.25 9.24
CA GLU A 327 3.25 43.84 9.37
C GLU A 327 4.35 43.48 8.35
N ALA A 328 4.21 43.94 7.10
CA ALA A 328 5.24 43.75 6.07
C ALA A 328 6.56 44.41 6.45
N ARG A 329 6.50 45.61 7.06
CA ARG A 329 7.69 46.32 7.58
C ARG A 329 8.29 45.59 8.79
N ALA A 330 7.47 45.08 9.71
CA ALA A 330 7.92 44.32 10.88
C ALA A 330 8.64 43.02 10.48
N ARG A 331 8.09 42.29 9.50
CA ARG A 331 8.68 41.04 8.99
C ARG A 331 9.78 41.24 7.94
N ARG A 332 10.03 42.49 7.52
CA ARG A 332 10.99 42.85 6.45
C ARG A 332 10.76 42.08 5.15
N CYS A 333 9.49 41.90 4.77
CA CYS A 333 9.10 41.16 3.57
C CYS A 333 8.28 42.02 2.63
N GLN A 334 7.99 41.49 1.44
CA GLN A 334 7.04 42.12 0.53
C GLN A 334 5.63 42.08 1.14
N LYS A 335 4.73 42.94 0.64
CA LYS A 335 3.33 42.94 1.08
C LYS A 335 2.61 41.63 0.71
N SER A 336 3.06 40.94 -0.32
CA SER A 336 2.51 39.65 -0.73
C SER A 336 3.49 38.54 -0.38
N ILE A 337 3.07 37.58 0.43
CA ILE A 337 3.88 36.43 0.85
C ILE A 337 3.10 35.13 0.68
N LEU A 338 3.81 34.01 0.59
CA LEU A 338 3.21 32.68 0.62
C LEU A 338 3.13 32.19 2.07
N GLU A 339 1.96 31.73 2.48
CA GLU A 339 1.73 31.08 3.78
C GLU A 339 0.91 29.81 3.61
N ARG A 340 0.95 28.92 4.61
CA ARG A 340 0.06 27.77 4.65
C ARG A 340 -1.36 28.16 5.02
N LYS A 341 -2.35 27.49 4.42
CA LYS A 341 -3.79 27.73 4.66
C LYS A 341 -4.26 27.12 5.98
N ALA A 342 -3.71 25.96 6.34
CA ALA A 342 -4.17 25.13 7.44
C ALA A 342 -3.03 24.24 7.98
N PRO A 343 -3.19 23.58 9.15
CA PRO A 343 -2.30 22.51 9.58
C PRO A 343 -2.15 21.42 8.50
N PRO A 344 -0.97 20.79 8.38
CA PRO A 344 -0.77 19.74 7.39
C PRO A 344 -1.59 18.49 7.70
N THR A 345 -2.15 17.85 6.66
CA THR A 345 -2.83 16.56 6.78
C THR A 345 -1.85 15.47 7.23
N PHE A 346 -0.62 15.52 6.71
CA PHE A 346 0.46 14.63 7.08
C PHE A 346 1.47 15.35 7.99
N TYR A 347 1.53 14.93 9.25
CA TYR A 347 2.41 15.52 10.26
C TYR A 347 3.90 15.32 9.91
N PHE A 348 4.24 14.12 9.42
CA PHE A 348 5.56 13.80 8.90
C PHE A 348 5.51 13.65 7.38
N LEU A 349 6.51 14.20 6.71
CA LEU A 349 6.82 13.89 5.32
C LEU A 349 8.21 13.28 5.25
N ILE A 350 8.33 12.16 4.55
CA ILE A 350 9.57 11.41 4.43
C ILE A 350 9.96 11.34 2.96
N GLU A 351 11.10 11.93 2.64
CA GLU A 351 11.75 11.80 1.34
C GLU A 351 12.60 10.53 1.34
N MET A 352 12.16 9.52 0.60
CA MET A 352 12.98 8.34 0.30
C MET A 352 13.90 8.68 -0.88
N ARG A 353 15.09 9.22 -0.58
CA ARG A 353 16.11 9.53 -1.60
C ARG A 353 16.72 8.24 -2.14
N GLU A 354 17.04 7.33 -1.22
CA GLU A 354 17.47 5.97 -1.53
C GLU A 354 16.78 4.95 -0.62
N ARG A 355 16.93 3.67 -0.94
CA ARG A 355 16.35 2.58 -0.16
C ARG A 355 16.79 2.60 1.32
N HIS A 356 18.00 3.08 1.59
CA HIS A 356 18.59 3.14 2.93
C HIS A 356 18.98 4.55 3.38
N TYR A 357 18.45 5.59 2.72
CA TYR A 357 18.74 7.00 3.05
C TYR A 357 17.50 7.86 2.90
N TRP A 358 16.90 8.25 4.03
CA TRP A 358 15.64 8.98 4.09
C TRP A 358 15.81 10.31 4.81
N VAL A 359 15.10 11.33 4.34
CA VAL A 359 15.04 12.66 4.99
C VAL A 359 13.64 12.86 5.55
N THR A 360 13.55 13.05 6.86
CA THR A 360 12.27 13.21 7.56
C THR A 360 12.04 14.65 7.97
N HIS A 361 10.90 15.17 7.54
CA HIS A 361 10.42 16.50 7.84
C HIS A 361 9.33 16.44 8.90
N LYS A 362 9.38 17.38 9.85
CA LYS A 362 8.17 17.82 10.56
C LYS A 362 7.46 18.80 9.64
N THR A 363 6.46 18.31 8.91
CA THR A 363 5.89 18.96 7.71
C THR A 363 5.60 20.44 7.94
N GLU A 364 4.90 20.75 9.03
CA GLU A 364 4.51 22.12 9.40
C GLU A 364 5.72 23.07 9.42
N LYS A 365 6.74 22.74 10.21
CA LYS A 365 7.94 23.55 10.38
C LYS A 365 8.74 23.63 9.08
N SER A 366 8.86 22.51 8.38
CA SER A 366 9.65 22.46 7.16
C SER A 366 9.04 23.31 6.05
N VAL A 367 7.73 23.23 5.85
CA VAL A 367 7.01 24.04 4.85
C VAL A 367 7.14 25.53 5.21
N ASP A 368 6.88 25.91 6.46
CA ASP A 368 6.91 27.32 6.88
C ASP A 368 8.30 27.96 6.69
N MET A 369 9.37 27.21 6.94
CA MET A 369 10.74 27.68 6.69
C MET A 369 11.03 27.80 5.19
N LEU A 370 10.63 26.81 4.39
CA LEU A 370 10.85 26.82 2.94
C LEU A 370 10.09 27.95 2.24
N LEU A 371 8.85 28.24 2.65
CA LEU A 371 8.06 29.37 2.13
C LEU A 371 8.72 30.72 2.45
N ARG A 372 9.51 30.80 3.52
CA ARG A 372 10.32 31.99 3.89
C ARG A 372 11.70 32.01 3.22
N GLY A 373 12.01 31.04 2.36
CA GLY A 373 13.31 30.91 1.69
C GLY A 373 14.44 30.45 2.63
N GLN A 374 14.10 29.78 3.73
CA GLN A 374 15.06 29.25 4.71
C GLN A 374 15.16 27.72 4.60
N ASN A 375 16.32 27.17 4.99
CA ASN A 375 16.51 25.73 5.04
C ASN A 375 15.97 25.18 6.36
N PRO A 376 15.03 24.22 6.33
CA PRO A 376 14.50 23.63 7.54
C PRO A 376 15.50 22.68 8.21
N SER A 377 15.24 22.39 9.48
CA SER A 377 15.92 21.35 10.22
C SER A 377 15.19 20.02 10.06
N VAL A 378 15.92 18.95 9.73
CA VAL A 378 15.39 17.62 9.36
C VAL A 378 16.07 16.50 10.16
N GLU A 379 15.49 15.30 10.11
CA GLU A 379 16.17 14.09 10.56
C GLU A 379 16.65 13.30 9.33
N ILE A 380 17.94 12.95 9.30
CA ILE A 380 18.49 12.02 8.31
C ILE A 380 18.46 10.63 8.94
N ARG A 381 17.80 9.70 8.27
CA ARG A 381 17.64 8.31 8.70
C ARG A 381 18.33 7.44 7.67
N LYS A 382 19.42 6.78 8.07
CA LYS A 382 20.23 5.95 7.17
C LYS A 382 20.60 4.63 7.83
N ARG A 383 21.06 3.66 7.04
CA ARG A 383 21.70 2.45 7.58
C ARG A 383 23.22 2.56 7.52
N ASP A 384 23.90 2.14 8.58
CA ASP A 384 25.36 2.01 8.60
C ASP A 384 25.84 0.73 7.90
N ASP A 385 27.15 0.50 7.85
CA ASP A 385 27.75 -0.70 7.24
C ASP A 385 27.34 -1.99 7.94
N GLY A 386 26.96 -1.91 9.22
CA GLY A 386 26.39 -3.01 10.00
C GLY A 386 24.89 -3.18 9.78
N PHE A 387 24.31 -2.42 8.86
CA PHE A 387 22.89 -2.35 8.55
C PHE A 387 22.03 -1.87 9.72
N ASN A 388 22.58 -1.18 10.71
CA ASN A 388 21.81 -0.61 11.82
C ASN A 388 21.26 0.76 11.43
N VAL A 389 20.07 1.10 11.95
CA VAL A 389 19.46 2.41 11.72
C VAL A 389 20.20 3.48 12.53
N VAL A 390 20.70 4.49 11.82
CA VAL A 390 21.32 5.70 12.36
C VAL A 390 20.40 6.88 12.09
N ILE A 391 20.02 7.59 13.15
CA ILE A 391 19.16 8.78 13.08
C ILE A 391 19.97 10.01 13.48
N GLU A 392 20.29 10.85 12.50
CA GLU A 392 20.96 12.13 12.69
C GLU A 392 19.90 13.23 12.78
N ARG A 393 19.67 13.72 14.00
CA ARG A 393 18.67 14.77 14.25
C ARG A 393 19.26 16.16 14.02
N TRP A 394 18.36 17.09 13.71
CA TRP A 394 18.65 18.52 13.58
C TRP A 394 19.61 18.89 12.46
N GLN A 395 19.67 18.07 11.41
CA GLN A 395 20.48 18.35 10.24
C GLN A 395 19.88 19.50 9.45
N THR A 396 20.73 20.29 8.81
CA THR A 396 20.25 21.33 7.90
C THR A 396 19.82 20.66 6.61
N TYR A 397 18.61 20.94 6.14
CA TYR A 397 18.11 20.40 4.90
C TYR A 397 18.98 20.86 3.73
N ASP A 398 19.71 19.91 3.13
CA ASP A 398 20.46 20.13 1.90
C ASP A 398 19.70 19.54 0.70
N ARG A 399 19.58 20.39 -0.31
CA ARG A 399 18.92 20.14 -1.58
C ARG A 399 19.79 19.40 -2.60
N HIS A 400 21.08 19.22 -2.33
CA HIS A 400 22.04 18.75 -3.33
C HIS A 400 22.88 17.56 -2.89
N GLU A 401 22.75 17.09 -1.65
CA GLU A 401 23.32 15.82 -1.24
C GLU A 401 22.43 14.66 -1.74
N ILE A 402 22.91 14.04 -2.83
CA ILE A 402 22.58 12.67 -3.25
C ILE A 402 23.75 11.81 -2.82
#